data_AF-A0A377TLK5-F1
#
_entry.id   AF-A0A377TLK5-F1
#
_cell.length_a   1.000
_cell.length_b   1.000
_cell.length_c   1.000
_cell.angle_alpha   90.00
_cell.angle_beta   90.00
_cell.angle_gamma   90.00
#
_symmetry.space_group_name_H-M   'P 1'
#
loop_
_entity.id
_entity.type
_entity.pdbx_description
1 polymer ?
#
loop_
_entity_poly.entity_id
_entity_poly.type
_entity_poly.pdbx_seq_one_letter_code
_entity_poly.pdbx_strand_id
1 'polypeptide(L)' 'MTLAALEATLRLYQHPEALREKLPTLRLLTRPAEEIRRLAERLQPDLAAHYADFAVSVAACQSQIGSGSLPVDRLPARR' A
#
# COMPACT_ATOMS: atom_id res chain seq x y z
N MET A 1 -18.18 7.34 -19.14
CA MET A 1 -17.67 6.27 -18.23
C MET A 1 -17.36 6.77 -16.82
N THR A 2 -18.06 7.80 -16.32
CA THR A 2 -17.78 8.38 -14.99
C THR A 2 -18.89 8.06 -13.99
N LEU A 3 -20.16 8.22 -14.38
CA LEU A 3 -21.30 7.97 -13.50
C LEU A 3 -21.46 6.49 -13.12
N ALA A 4 -21.37 5.56 -14.08
CA ALA A 4 -21.49 4.13 -13.79
C ALA A 4 -20.36 3.60 -12.87
N ALA A 5 -19.14 4.08 -13.06
CA ALA A 5 -18.00 3.72 -12.21
C ALA A 5 -18.11 4.33 -10.81
N LEU A 6 -18.59 5.58 -10.72
CA LEU A 6 -18.86 6.24 -9.44
C LEU A 6 -20.00 5.55 -8.68
N GLU A 7 -21.09 5.20 -9.35
CA GLU A 7 -22.20 4.46 -8.75
C GLU A 7 -21.75 3.12 -8.18
N ALA A 8 -20.99 2.34 -8.96
CA ALA A 8 -20.43 1.07 -8.48
C ALA A 8 -19.53 1.29 -7.25
N THR A 9 -18.72 2.35 -7.25
CA THR A 9 -17.88 2.71 -6.10
C THR A 9 -18.73 3.06 -4.88
N LEU A 10 -19.77 3.90 -5.03
CA LEU A 10 -20.67 4.29 -3.95
C LEU A 10 -21.47 3.09 -3.39
N ARG A 11 -21.85 2.12 -4.24
CA ARG A 11 -22.46 0.87 -3.79
C ARG A 11 -21.50 0.05 -2.92
N LEU A 12 -20.20 0.02 -3.23
CA LEU A 12 -19.21 -0.63 -2.36
C LEU A 12 -19.14 0.04 -0.98
N TYR A 13 -19.32 1.36 -0.89
CA TYR A 13 -19.33 2.07 0.40
C TYR A 13 -20.51 1.70 1.31
N GLN A 14 -21.58 1.12 0.76
CA GLN A 14 -22.69 0.59 1.55
C GLN A 14 -22.36 -0.76 2.23
N HIS A 15 -21.22 -1.37 1.87
CA HIS A 15 -20.74 -2.66 2.38
C HIS A 15 -19.34 -2.52 3.02
N PRO A 16 -19.23 -1.84 4.18
CA PRO A 16 -17.96 -1.46 4.79
C PRO A 16 -17.04 -2.64 5.08
N GLU A 17 -17.59 -3.82 5.38
CA GLU A 17 -16.87 -5.07 5.59
C GLU A 17 -16.05 -5.52 4.38
N ALA A 18 -16.53 -5.24 3.17
CA ALA A 18 -15.88 -5.64 1.92
C ALA A 18 -14.95 -4.57 1.35
N LEU A 19 -15.01 -3.33 1.85
CA LEU A 19 -14.27 -2.20 1.29
C LEU A 19 -12.76 -2.41 1.29
N ARG A 20 -12.21 -2.96 2.38
CA ARG A 20 -10.76 -3.21 2.52
C ARG A 20 -10.23 -4.22 1.50
N GLU A 21 -11.10 -5.05 0.94
CA GLU A 21 -10.73 -6.06 -0.05
C GLU A 21 -11.00 -5.58 -1.49
N LYS A 22 -12.13 -4.88 -1.68
CA LYS A 22 -12.69 -4.57 -3.00
C LYS A 22 -12.35 -3.17 -3.51
N LEU A 23 -12.11 -2.19 -2.63
CA LEU A 23 -11.73 -0.83 -3.04
C LEU A 23 -10.20 -0.73 -3.09
N PRO A 24 -9.57 -0.63 -4.28
CA PRO A 24 -8.12 -0.77 -4.42
C PRO A 24 -7.32 0.21 -3.57
N THR A 25 -7.73 1.48 -3.56
CA THR A 25 -7.05 2.52 -2.77
C THR A 25 -7.09 2.21 -1.28
N LEU A 26 -8.27 1.84 -0.75
CA LEU A 26 -8.40 1.51 0.67
C LEU A 26 -7.57 0.27 1.02
N ARG A 27 -7.65 -0.78 0.19
CA ARG A 27 -6.85 -2.00 0.37
C ARG A 27 -5.36 -1.71 0.48
N LEU A 28 -4.83 -0.85 -0.40
CA LEU A 28 -3.41 -0.49 -0.39
C LEU A 28 -3.03 0.35 0.84
N LEU A 29 -3.89 1.30 1.23
CA LEU A 29 -3.64 2.17 2.38
C LEU A 29 -3.79 1.45 3.72
N THR A 30 -4.63 0.42 3.81
CA THR A 30 -4.85 -0.36 5.04
C THR A 30 -4.07 -1.67 5.08
N ARG A 31 -3.14 -1.89 4.14
CA ARG A 31 -2.34 -3.11 4.11
C ARG A 31 -1.49 -3.22 5.39
N PRO A 32 -1.48 -4.37 6.08
CA PRO A 32 -0.64 -4.57 7.27
C PRO A 32 0.85 -4.37 6.95
N ALA A 33 1.58 -3.71 7.85
CA ALA A 33 3.02 -3.51 7.70
C ALA A 33 3.79 -4.82 7.48
N GLU A 34 3.35 -5.90 8.11
CA GLU A 34 3.94 -7.23 7.95
C GLU A 34 3.78 -7.81 6.53
N GLU A 35 2.69 -7.51 5.83
CA GLU A 35 2.55 -7.88 4.42
C GLU A 35 3.47 -7.06 3.52
N ILE A 36 3.71 -5.80 3.86
CA ILE A 36 4.69 -4.94 3.16
C ILE A 36 6.09 -5.50 3.35
N ARG A 37 6.45 -5.86 4.58
CA ARG A 37 7.74 -6.44 4.93
C ARG A 37 7.98 -7.76 4.20
N ARG A 38 7.02 -8.69 4.25
CA ARG A 38 7.13 -9.97 3.52
C ARG A 38 7.28 -9.79 2.02
N LEU A 39 6.60 -8.80 1.43
CA LEU A 39 6.80 -8.46 0.02
C LEU A 39 8.22 -7.96 -0.24
N ALA A 40 8.74 -7.08 0.61
CA ALA A 40 10.11 -6.56 0.48
C ALA A 40 11.16 -7.67 0.64
N GLU A 41 11.00 -8.55 1.63
CA GLU A 41 11.87 -9.71 1.85
C GLU A 41 11.83 -10.69 0.66
N ARG A 42 10.66 -10.88 0.03
CA ARG A 42 10.55 -11.70 -1.18
C ARG A 42 11.29 -11.11 -2.38
N LEU A 43 11.34 -9.78 -2.50
CA LEU A 43 12.00 -9.07 -3.61
C LEU A 43 13.49 -8.88 -3.38
N GLN A 44 13.95 -8.89 -2.13
CA GLN A 44 15.33 -8.59 -1.77
C GLN A 44 16.36 -9.47 -2.50
N PRO A 45 16.22 -10.81 -2.62
CA PRO A 45 17.23 -11.65 -3.25
C PRO A 45 17.41 -11.33 -4.73
N ASP A 46 16.31 -11.14 -5.46
CA ASP A 46 16.32 -10.81 -6.89
C ASP A 46 16.98 -9.44 -7.13
N LEU A 47 16.67 -8.47 -6.27
CA LEU A 47 17.31 -7.15 -6.33
C LEU A 47 18.79 -7.21 -5.94
N ALA A 48 19.16 -7.98 -4.92
CA ALA A 48 20.55 -8.16 -4.52
C ALA A 48 21.39 -8.83 -5.62
N ALA A 49 20.82 -9.82 -6.32
CA ALA A 49 21.46 -10.47 -7.46
C ALA A 49 21.64 -9.51 -8.65
N HIS A 50 20.66 -8.65 -8.90
CA HIS A 50 20.73 -7.66 -9.98
C HIS A 50 21.72 -6.54 -9.70
N TYR A 51 21.80 -6.07 -8.44
CA TYR A 51 22.67 -4.99 -8.01
C TYR A 51 23.89 -5.52 -7.23
N ALA A 52 24.71 -6.35 -7.86
CA ALA A 52 25.84 -7.03 -7.20
C ALA A 52 26.87 -6.08 -6.54
N ASP A 53 26.99 -4.84 -7.04
CA ASP A 53 27.89 -3.82 -6.50
C ASP A 53 27.32 -3.06 -5.29
N PHE A 54 26.07 -3.33 -4.90
CA PHE A 54 25.37 -2.62 -3.82
C PHE A 54 24.87 -3.56 -2.72
N ALA A 55 24.90 -3.06 -1.48
CA ALA A 55 24.25 -3.74 -0.36
C ALA A 55 22.74 -3.44 -0.37
N VAL A 56 21.93 -4.47 -0.63
CA VAL A 56 20.45 -4.37 -0.65
C VAL A 56 19.88 -4.85 0.69
N SER A 57 19.11 -4.01 1.37
CA SER A 57 18.48 -4.33 2.67
C SER A 57 17.03 -3.84 2.74
N VAL A 58 16.23 -4.53 3.56
CA VAL A 58 14.87 -4.11 3.91
C VAL A 58 14.93 -3.21 5.14
N ALA A 59 14.37 -2.01 5.05
CA ALA A 59 14.36 -1.04 6.14
C ALA A 59 12.94 -0.55 6.44
N ALA A 60 12.63 -0.34 7.72
CA ALA A 60 11.40 0.32 8.14
C ALA A 60 11.45 1.80 7.72
N CYS A 61 10.39 2.29 7.08
CA CYS A 61 10.28 3.67 6.64
C CYS A 61 8.91 4.26 6.95
N GLN A 62 8.86 5.57 7.17
CA GLN A 62 7.61 6.31 7.24
C GLN A 62 7.32 6.87 5.84
N SER A 63 6.10 6.68 5.34
CA SER A 63 5.65 7.25 4.09
C SER A 63 4.54 8.26 4.31
N GLN A 64 4.33 9.12 3.32
CA GLN A 64 3.25 10.11 3.32
C GLN A 64 2.11 9.61 2.44
N ILE A 65 0.88 9.75 2.94
CA ILE A 65 -0.32 9.52 2.13
C ILE A 65 -0.63 10.75 1.27
N GLY A 66 -1.09 10.54 0.04
CA GLY A 66 -1.82 11.57 -0.71
C GLY A 66 -0.97 12.64 -1.40
N SER A 67 0.36 12.62 -1.32
CA SER A 67 1.28 13.46 -2.13
C SER A 67 0.87 14.95 -2.26
N GLY A 68 0.19 15.52 -1.25
CA GLY A 68 -0.38 16.87 -1.26
C GLY A 68 -1.88 17.00 -0.94
N SER A 69 -2.68 15.93 -1.07
CA SER A 69 -4.13 15.96 -0.77
C SER A 69 -4.48 15.65 0.69
N LEU A 70 -3.57 14.99 1.41
CA LEU A 70 -3.67 14.62 2.83
C LEU A 70 -2.34 14.92 3.54
N PRO A 71 -1.99 16.20 3.75
CA PRO A 71 -0.62 16.58 4.11
C PRO A 71 -0.12 16.11 5.49
N VAL A 72 -0.96 15.57 6.37
CA VAL A 72 -0.63 15.44 7.81
C VAL A 72 -0.57 14.00 8.35
N ASP A 73 -1.14 13.00 7.67
CA ASP A 73 -1.15 11.62 8.17
C ASP A 73 0.03 10.78 7.62
N ARG A 74 0.98 10.46 8.50
CA ARG A 74 2.05 9.49 8.23
C ARG A 74 1.58 8.09 8.57
N LEU A 75 1.69 7.14 7.65
CA LEU A 75 1.46 5.73 7.95
C LEU A 75 2.64 5.18 8.76
N PRO A 76 2.42 4.62 9.96
CA PRO A 76 3.50 4.02 10.73
C PRO A 76 3.90 2.66 10.11
N ALA A 77 5.15 2.52 9.70
CA ALA A 77 5.79 1.20 9.68
C ALA A 77 6.16 0.86 11.12
N ARG A 78 5.28 0.17 11.85
CA ARG A 78 5.59 -0.31 13.20
C ARG A 78 6.34 -1.64 13.13
N ARG A 79 7.24 -1.76 14.12
CA ARG A 79 8.27 -2.77 14.37
C ARG A 79 7.86 -4.21 14.07
#